data_AF-A0A939X0R2-F1
#
_entry.id   AF-A0A939X0R2-F1
#
_cell.length_a   1.000
_cell.length_b   1.000
_cell.length_c   1.000
_cell.angle_alpha   90.00
_cell.angle_beta   90.00
_cell.angle_gamma   90.00
#
_symmetry.space_group_name_H-M   'P 1'
#
loop_
_entity.id
_entity.type
_entity.pdbx_description
1 polymer ?
#
loop_
_entity_poly.entity_id
_entity_poly.type
_entity_poly.pdbx_seq_one_letter_code
_entity_poly.pdbx_strand_id
1 'polypeptide(L)'
;MKKVIHFSKAYIPCVILSCAIIVLGIVSVFTRGINFGIDFKPGLIQEVRIVPPAISLTYEGASSVSVETASSGVTLVITGAADNDTIPFYYGQNQTVSDMVASLNSVDGVKATALISGSESAIGLFANSEVSSVLSKTPLSLYKAGEKPLATVDEVRDSLSSLEGISVKATGTGNDIAFQIRAGDDGKDKEIRNTRKNQIYNALSAKFGKDNIAVVKTDFIGSNFSKG
;
A
#
# COMPACT_ATOMS: atom_id res chain seq x y z
N MET A 1 -15.83 37.34 53.39
CA MET A 1 -14.55 37.96 52.99
C MET A 1 -14.29 37.61 51.52
N LYS A 2 -14.13 38.58 50.62
CA LYS A 2 -13.79 38.33 49.20
C LYS A 2 -12.27 38.16 49.08
N LYS A 3 -11.79 36.97 48.68
CA LYS A 3 -10.38 36.74 48.33
C LYS A 3 -10.11 37.32 46.94
N VAL A 4 -9.17 38.26 46.84
CA VAL A 4 -8.69 38.79 45.55
C VAL A 4 -7.61 37.84 45.03
N ILE A 5 -7.83 37.26 43.86
CA ILE A 5 -6.87 36.36 43.19
C ILE A 5 -6.00 37.22 42.28
N HIS A 6 -4.70 37.29 42.57
CA HIS A 6 -3.74 38.01 41.73
C HIS A 6 -3.28 37.08 40.60
N PHE A 7 -3.68 37.39 39.36
CA PHE A 7 -3.21 36.67 38.20
C PHE A 7 -1.74 37.00 37.92
N SER A 8 -0.98 35.97 37.52
CA SER A 8 0.41 36.14 37.10
C SER A 8 0.51 37.08 35.91
N LYS A 9 1.49 38.00 35.92
CA LYS A 9 1.81 38.86 34.77
C LYS A 9 2.25 38.05 33.53
N ALA A 10 2.64 36.78 33.72
CA ALA A 10 2.94 35.85 32.64
C ALA A 10 1.69 35.41 31.84
N TYR A 11 0.48 35.72 32.32
CA TYR A 11 -0.77 35.40 31.63
C TYR A 11 -0.80 35.94 30.20
N ILE A 12 -0.41 37.20 29.98
CA ILE A 12 -0.45 37.82 28.65
C ILE A 12 0.49 37.11 27.66
N PRO A 13 1.78 36.87 27.99
CA PRO A 13 2.66 36.04 27.16
C PRO A 13 2.10 34.63 26.85
N CYS A 14 1.54 33.95 27.86
CA CYS A 14 0.97 32.62 27.67
C CYS A 14 -0.26 32.63 26.75
N VAL A 15 -1.11 33.65 26.85
CA VAL A 15 -2.27 33.83 25.95
C VAL A 15 -1.81 34.05 24.52
N ILE A 16 -0.82 34.91 24.29
CA ILE A 16 -0.28 35.16 22.94
C ILE A 16 0.28 33.87 22.35
N LEU A 17 1.08 33.12 23.13
CA LEU A 17 1.63 31.84 22.69
C LEU A 17 0.52 30.82 22.37
N SER A 18 -0.51 30.75 23.22
CA SER A 18 -1.66 29.85 22.99
C SER A 18 -2.41 30.23 21.71
N CYS A 19 -2.67 31.52 21.49
CA CYS A 19 -3.31 31.99 20.27
C CYS A 19 -2.46 31.67 19.03
N ALA A 20 -1.14 31.84 19.10
CA ALA A 20 -0.24 31.50 18.00
C ALA A 20 -0.29 30.00 17.67
N ILE A 21 -0.27 29.12 18.69
CA ILE A 21 -0.38 27.66 18.49
C ILE A 21 -1.74 27.30 17.88
N ILE A 22 -2.83 27.90 18.34
CA ILE A 22 -4.18 27.66 17.79
C ILE A 22 -4.24 28.07 16.32
N VAL A 23 -3.74 29.26 15.97
CA VAL A 23 -3.71 29.75 14.59
C VAL A 23 -2.88 28.83 13.70
N LEU A 24 -1.69 28.41 14.16
CA LEU A 24 -0.86 27.44 13.45
C LEU A 24 -1.59 26.10 13.26
N GLY A 25 -2.32 25.64 14.27
CA GLY A 25 -3.17 24.45 14.21
C GLY A 25 -4.24 24.58 13.12
N ILE A 26 -5.00 25.69 13.12
CA ILE A 26 -6.02 25.96 12.11
C ILE A 26 -5.41 26.00 10.70
N VAL A 27 -4.32 26.75 10.52
CA VAL A 27 -3.60 26.81 9.23
C VAL A 27 -3.11 25.43 8.81
N SER A 28 -2.62 24.60 9.73
CA SER A 28 -2.18 23.25 9.42
C SER A 28 -3.31 22.34 8.94
N VAL A 29 -4.53 22.49 9.47
CA VAL A 29 -5.71 21.75 9.00
C VAL A 29 -6.08 22.15 7.58
N PHE A 30 -6.02 23.44 7.25
CA PHE A 30 -6.33 23.94 5.90
C PHE A 30 -5.24 23.68 4.88
N THR A 31 -3.96 23.64 5.29
CA THR A 31 -2.82 23.42 4.38
C THR A 31 -2.47 21.94 4.20
N ARG A 32 -2.69 21.09 5.21
CA ARG A 32 -2.39 19.64 5.14
C ARG A 32 -3.63 18.79 4.84
N GLY A 33 -4.83 19.37 4.95
CA GLY A 33 -6.11 18.77 4.57
C GLY A 33 -6.57 17.67 5.52
N ILE A 34 -7.62 17.94 6.29
CA ILE A 34 -8.44 16.89 6.93
C ILE A 34 -9.75 16.79 6.15
N ASN A 35 -10.02 15.63 5.54
CA ASN A 35 -11.27 15.41 4.82
C ASN A 35 -12.28 14.74 5.76
N PHE A 36 -12.92 15.56 6.60
CA PHE A 36 -13.93 15.12 7.58
C PHE A 36 -15.16 14.46 6.95
N GLY A 37 -15.41 14.64 5.65
CA GLY A 37 -16.48 13.93 4.97
C GLY A 37 -16.09 12.50 4.68
N ILE A 38 -14.95 12.28 4.04
CA ILE A 38 -14.57 10.96 3.55
C ILE A 38 -13.90 10.07 4.61
N ASP A 39 -13.21 10.68 5.58
CA ASP A 39 -12.51 9.94 6.63
C ASP A 39 -13.48 9.17 7.53
N PHE A 40 -14.75 9.59 7.57
CA PHE A 40 -15.84 9.00 8.36
C PHE A 40 -16.98 8.42 7.50
N LYS A 41 -16.80 8.36 6.18
CA LYS A 41 -17.78 7.73 5.29
C LYS A 41 -17.47 6.23 5.13
N PRO A 42 -18.51 5.38 5.03
CA PRO A 42 -18.34 4.02 4.53
C PRO A 42 -17.76 4.06 3.11
N GLY A 43 -17.08 2.99 2.72
CA GLY A 43 -16.49 2.87 1.40
C GLY A 43 -15.19 2.09 1.38
N LEU A 44 -14.39 2.35 0.35
CA LEU A 44 -13.14 1.67 0.07
C LEU A 44 -11.99 2.34 0.81
N ILE A 45 -11.15 1.52 1.46
CA ILE A 45 -9.85 1.93 1.99
C ILE A 45 -8.81 1.03 1.34
N GLN A 46 -7.93 1.59 0.53
CA GLN A 46 -6.92 0.86 -0.21
C GLN A 46 -5.54 1.40 0.15
N GLU A 47 -4.59 0.52 0.40
CA GLU A 47 -3.19 0.88 0.60
C GLU A 47 -2.40 0.44 -0.62
N VAL A 48 -1.72 1.39 -1.26
CA VAL A 48 -0.92 1.15 -2.46
C VAL A 48 0.52 1.63 -2.28
N ARG A 49 1.46 0.93 -2.87
CA ARG A 49 2.85 1.38 -3.04
C ARG A 49 3.10 1.62 -4.53
N ILE A 50 3.77 2.73 -4.83
CA ILE A 50 4.14 3.10 -6.20
C ILE A 50 5.65 2.88 -6.34
N VAL A 51 6.00 1.66 -6.73
CA VAL A 51 7.37 1.13 -6.77
C VAL A 51 7.50 0.18 -7.96
N PRO A 52 8.69 0.10 -8.60
CA PRO A 52 8.90 -0.82 -9.69
C PRO A 52 8.90 -2.28 -9.19
N PRO A 53 8.58 -3.24 -10.05
CA PRO A 53 8.65 -4.65 -9.70
C PRO A 53 10.12 -5.09 -9.60
N ALA A 54 10.42 -5.96 -8.64
CA ALA A 54 11.77 -6.45 -8.35
C ALA A 54 12.05 -7.80 -9.01
N ILE A 55 11.09 -8.73 -8.95
CA ILE A 55 11.21 -10.08 -9.49
C ILE A 55 9.94 -10.42 -10.26
N SER A 56 10.10 -11.04 -11.42
CA SER A 56 9.01 -11.62 -12.21
C SER A 56 9.00 -13.13 -12.06
N LEU A 57 7.83 -13.72 -11.80
CA LEU A 57 7.63 -15.15 -11.63
C LEU A 57 6.62 -15.67 -12.65
N THR A 58 6.94 -16.77 -13.31
CA THR A 58 6.00 -17.54 -14.13
C THR A 58 6.12 -19.01 -13.79
N TYR A 59 5.07 -19.78 -14.05
CA TYR A 59 5.08 -21.23 -13.90
C TYR A 59 4.50 -21.92 -15.12
N GLU A 60 5.18 -22.98 -15.55
CA GLU A 60 4.69 -23.92 -16.55
C GLU A 60 4.89 -25.35 -16.04
N GLY A 61 3.79 -26.04 -15.77
CA GLY A 61 3.79 -27.41 -15.29
C GLY A 61 2.38 -27.89 -14.97
N ALA A 62 2.27 -29.13 -14.50
CA ALA A 62 0.98 -29.78 -14.24
C ALA A 62 0.39 -29.47 -12.86
N SER A 63 1.20 -29.00 -11.90
CA SER A 63 0.76 -28.69 -10.54
C SER A 63 0.25 -27.25 -10.43
N SER A 64 -0.51 -26.94 -9.39
CA SER A 64 -0.81 -25.56 -9.03
C SER A 64 0.29 -25.03 -8.11
N VAL A 65 0.96 -23.95 -8.47
CA VAL A 65 1.99 -23.33 -7.63
C VAL A 65 1.52 -21.94 -7.23
N SER A 66 1.46 -21.67 -5.92
CA SER A 66 1.10 -20.36 -5.39
C SER A 66 2.25 -19.74 -4.61
N VAL A 67 2.33 -18.41 -4.64
CA VAL A 67 3.37 -17.64 -3.97
C VAL A 67 2.79 -16.97 -2.73
N GLU A 68 3.42 -17.21 -1.60
CA GLU A 68 3.17 -16.49 -0.35
C GLU A 68 4.40 -15.65 0.01
N THR A 69 4.16 -14.43 0.47
CA THR A 69 5.24 -13.52 0.90
C THR A 69 5.07 -13.21 2.38
N ALA A 70 6.16 -13.33 3.13
CA ALA A 70 6.20 -13.09 4.57
C ALA A 70 7.42 -12.27 4.97
N SER A 71 7.48 -11.86 6.23
CA SER A 71 8.64 -11.14 6.79
C SER A 71 9.92 -11.99 6.81
N SER A 72 9.80 -13.32 6.80
CA SER A 72 10.93 -14.25 6.80
C SER A 72 11.45 -14.64 5.42
N GLY A 73 10.63 -14.46 4.37
CA GLY A 73 10.96 -14.93 3.02
C GLY A 73 9.78 -15.01 2.08
N VAL A 74 9.99 -15.72 0.98
CA VAL A 74 8.96 -16.09 -0.01
C VAL A 74 8.73 -17.59 0.12
N THR A 75 7.49 -18.07 0.04
CA THR A 75 7.16 -19.49 0.09
C THR A 75 6.42 -19.87 -1.18
N LEU A 76 6.81 -20.99 -1.79
CA LEU A 76 6.04 -21.62 -2.85
C LEU A 76 5.22 -22.76 -2.27
N VAL A 77 3.91 -22.70 -2.43
CA VAL A 77 2.98 -23.78 -2.05
C VAL A 77 2.56 -24.48 -3.33
N ILE A 78 2.98 -25.73 -3.45
CA ILE A 78 2.75 -26.60 -4.62
C ILE A 78 1.63 -27.57 -4.25
N THR A 79 0.55 -27.54 -5.02
CA THR A 79 -0.60 -28.43 -4.88
C THR A 79 -0.73 -29.29 -6.13
N GLY A 80 -0.42 -30.57 -6.01
CA GLY A 80 -0.57 -31.57 -7.06
C GLY A 80 -1.68 -32.57 -6.78
N ALA A 81 -1.96 -33.46 -7.74
CA ALA A 81 -2.98 -34.51 -7.58
C ALA A 81 -2.58 -35.62 -6.60
N ALA A 82 -1.27 -35.80 -6.35
CA ALA A 82 -0.72 -36.83 -5.47
C ALA A 82 0.18 -36.26 -4.37
N ASP A 83 0.94 -35.21 -4.66
CA ASP A 83 1.89 -34.60 -3.73
C ASP A 83 1.60 -33.12 -3.52
N ASN A 84 1.64 -32.69 -2.26
CA ASN A 84 1.63 -31.28 -1.86
C ASN A 84 2.98 -30.97 -1.23
N ASP A 85 3.59 -29.86 -1.63
CA ASP A 85 4.87 -29.42 -1.08
C ASP A 85 4.82 -27.94 -0.72
N THR A 86 5.64 -27.53 0.23
CA THR A 86 5.76 -26.15 0.68
C THR A 86 7.23 -25.82 0.85
N ILE A 87 7.74 -25.01 -0.07
CA ILE A 87 9.17 -24.71 -0.18
C ILE A 87 9.40 -23.27 0.28
N PRO A 88 9.93 -23.05 1.50
CA PRO A 88 10.26 -21.72 1.98
C PRO A 88 11.64 -21.26 1.48
N PHE A 89 11.69 -20.03 0.97
CA PHE A 89 12.91 -19.32 0.55
C PHE A 89 13.18 -18.19 1.54
N TYR A 90 13.98 -18.48 2.56
CA TYR A 90 14.29 -17.54 3.63
C TYR A 90 15.26 -16.44 3.18
N TYR A 91 15.04 -15.21 3.63
CA TYR A 91 15.93 -14.08 3.34
C TYR A 91 17.33 -14.26 3.93
N GLY A 92 17.48 -15.04 5.01
CA GLY A 92 18.80 -15.34 5.59
C GLY A 92 19.72 -16.11 4.64
N GLN A 93 19.15 -16.91 3.73
CA GLN A 93 19.87 -17.67 2.70
C GLN A 93 19.83 -16.97 1.33
N ASN A 94 18.86 -16.08 1.13
CA ASN A 94 18.61 -15.36 -0.10
C ASN A 94 18.66 -13.85 0.17
N GLN A 95 19.87 -13.34 0.48
CA GLN A 95 20.03 -11.95 0.89
C GLN A 95 19.86 -10.98 -0.27
N THR A 96 20.31 -11.36 -1.46
CA THR A 96 20.21 -10.54 -2.66
C THR A 96 19.12 -11.02 -3.62
N VAL A 97 18.67 -10.13 -4.50
CA VAL A 97 17.72 -10.47 -5.57
C VAL A 97 18.27 -11.60 -6.45
N SER A 98 19.58 -11.60 -6.72
CA SER A 98 20.23 -12.67 -7.48
C SER A 98 20.13 -14.02 -6.77
N ASP A 99 20.37 -14.06 -5.46
CA ASP A 99 20.28 -15.31 -4.67
C ASP A 99 18.84 -15.83 -4.64
N MET A 100 17.88 -14.93 -4.40
CA MET A 100 16.45 -15.29 -4.39
C MET A 100 16.01 -15.83 -5.74
N VAL A 101 16.39 -15.18 -6.84
CA VAL A 101 16.08 -15.64 -8.20
C VAL A 101 16.72 -17.00 -8.50
N ALA A 102 17.96 -17.22 -8.06
CA ALA A 102 18.64 -18.51 -8.25
C ALA A 102 17.91 -19.64 -7.51
N SER A 103 17.50 -19.41 -6.27
CA SER A 103 16.76 -20.39 -5.47
C SER A 103 15.35 -20.65 -6.02
N LEU A 104 14.62 -19.62 -6.45
CA LEU A 104 13.30 -19.80 -7.05
C LEU A 104 13.37 -20.61 -8.36
N ASN A 105 14.42 -20.40 -9.16
CA ASN A 105 14.68 -21.17 -10.38
C ASN A 105 15.12 -22.62 -10.13
N SER A 106 15.38 -23.04 -8.89
CA SER A 106 15.67 -24.44 -8.59
C SER A 106 14.42 -25.31 -8.52
N VAL A 107 13.23 -24.71 -8.51
CA VAL A 107 11.95 -25.42 -8.51
C VAL A 107 11.53 -25.69 -9.95
N ASP A 108 11.25 -26.96 -10.26
CA ASP A 108 10.88 -27.37 -11.62
C ASP A 108 9.63 -26.63 -12.12
N GLY A 109 9.68 -26.18 -13.37
CA GLY A 109 8.62 -25.39 -14.01
C GLY A 109 8.50 -23.92 -13.54
N VAL A 110 9.18 -23.51 -12.47
CA VAL A 110 9.21 -22.11 -12.01
C VAL A 110 10.30 -21.35 -12.76
N LYS A 111 9.95 -20.18 -13.29
CA LYS A 111 10.91 -19.25 -13.88
C LYS A 111 10.83 -17.91 -13.17
N ALA A 112 11.93 -17.55 -12.52
CA ALA A 112 12.16 -16.27 -11.86
C ALA A 112 13.16 -15.42 -12.64
N THR A 113 12.84 -14.13 -12.82
CA THR A 113 13.70 -13.16 -13.49
C THR A 113 13.84 -11.90 -12.64
N ALA A 114 15.09 -11.45 -12.42
CA ALA A 114 15.36 -10.17 -11.77
C ALA A 114 15.00 -9.01 -12.71
N LEU A 115 14.24 -8.05 -12.20
CA LEU A 115 13.86 -6.82 -12.91
C LEU A 115 14.63 -5.59 -12.41
N ILE A 116 15.32 -5.73 -11.29
CA ILE A 116 16.23 -4.75 -10.70
C ILE A 116 17.64 -5.34 -10.59
N SER A 117 18.61 -4.56 -10.09
CA SER A 117 19.98 -5.04 -9.92
C SER A 117 20.02 -6.28 -9.01
N GLY A 118 20.69 -7.33 -9.47
CA GLY A 118 20.82 -8.57 -8.71
C GLY A 118 21.54 -8.42 -7.37
N SER A 119 22.31 -7.36 -7.17
CA SER A 119 23.01 -7.05 -5.92
C SER A 119 22.13 -6.36 -4.87
N GLU A 120 20.92 -5.93 -5.23
CA GLU A 120 20.00 -5.34 -4.27
C GLU A 120 19.49 -6.38 -3.27
N SER A 121 19.10 -5.90 -2.08
CA SER A 121 18.51 -6.75 -1.05
C SER A 121 17.20 -7.38 -1.54
N ALA A 122 17.01 -8.67 -1.29
CA ALA A 122 15.73 -9.35 -1.50
C ALA A 122 14.80 -9.25 -0.28
N ILE A 123 15.21 -8.58 0.80
CA ILE A 123 14.40 -8.50 2.03
C ILE A 123 13.14 -7.67 1.79
N GLY A 124 12.01 -8.17 2.31
CA GLY A 124 10.74 -7.45 2.28
C GLY A 124 10.05 -7.50 0.92
N LEU A 125 10.24 -8.59 0.17
CA LEU A 125 9.45 -8.84 -1.02
C LEU A 125 7.96 -9.01 -0.66
N PHE A 126 7.09 -8.45 -1.47
CA PHE A 126 5.64 -8.56 -1.33
C PHE A 126 4.97 -8.66 -2.72
N ALA A 127 3.82 -9.33 -2.78
CA ALA A 127 3.01 -9.40 -3.98
C ALA A 127 1.90 -8.34 -3.95
N ASN A 128 1.35 -8.02 -5.12
CA ASN A 128 0.14 -7.21 -5.21
C ASN A 128 -1.07 -8.07 -4.74
N SER A 129 -1.79 -7.61 -3.71
CA SER A 129 -2.90 -8.35 -3.10
C SER A 129 -4.14 -8.48 -4.00
N GLU A 130 -4.18 -7.73 -5.10
CA GLU A 130 -5.31 -7.71 -6.05
C GLU A 130 -5.12 -8.62 -7.25
N VAL A 131 -3.96 -9.27 -7.36
CA VAL A 131 -3.69 -10.28 -8.39
C VAL A 131 -3.66 -11.67 -7.77
N SER A 132 -3.89 -12.69 -8.59
CA SER A 132 -3.77 -14.08 -8.17
C SER A 132 -2.35 -14.38 -7.71
N SER A 133 -2.20 -15.02 -6.55
CA SER A 133 -0.92 -15.57 -6.09
C SER A 133 -0.55 -16.87 -6.79
N VAL A 134 -1.47 -17.50 -7.52
CA VAL A 134 -1.23 -18.72 -8.30
C VAL A 134 -0.44 -18.35 -9.56
N LEU A 135 0.75 -18.92 -9.69
CA LEU A 135 1.63 -18.74 -10.84
C LEU A 135 1.02 -19.38 -12.09
N SER A 136 1.29 -18.74 -13.22
CA SER A 136 0.88 -19.22 -14.54
C SER A 136 1.90 -18.75 -15.58
N LYS A 137 1.56 -18.92 -16.87
CA LYS A 137 2.33 -18.31 -17.97
C LYS A 137 2.28 -16.78 -17.95
N THR A 138 1.29 -16.19 -17.29
CA THR A 138 1.24 -14.75 -17.05
C THR A 138 2.15 -14.38 -15.87
N PRO A 139 3.07 -13.43 -16.05
CA PRO A 139 3.98 -13.00 -14.99
C PRO A 139 3.28 -12.49 -13.74
N LEU A 140 3.66 -13.05 -12.58
CA LEU A 140 3.40 -12.48 -11.26
C LEU A 140 4.62 -11.66 -10.84
N SER A 141 4.40 -10.38 -10.54
CA SER A 141 5.46 -9.50 -10.06
C SER A 141 5.52 -9.48 -8.52
N LEU A 142 6.73 -9.65 -8.00
CA LEU A 142 7.07 -9.32 -6.61
C LEU A 142 7.75 -7.96 -6.56
N TYR A 143 7.36 -7.16 -5.58
CA TYR A 143 7.84 -5.81 -5.31
C TYR A 143 8.66 -5.81 -4.02
N LYS A 144 9.48 -4.79 -3.82
CA LYS A 144 10.37 -4.68 -2.66
C LYS A 144 9.94 -3.56 -1.71
N ALA A 145 9.80 -3.86 -0.43
CA ALA A 145 9.62 -2.86 0.62
C ALA A 145 10.94 -2.10 0.87
N GLY A 146 10.87 -0.88 1.41
CA GLY A 146 12.07 -0.09 1.67
C GLY A 146 12.76 0.46 0.41
N GLU A 147 12.06 0.54 -0.73
CA GLU A 147 12.52 1.27 -1.92
C GLU A 147 11.96 2.68 -1.97
N LYS A 148 12.75 3.64 -2.46
CA LYS A 148 12.30 5.01 -2.61
C LYS A 148 11.05 5.01 -3.51
N PRO A 149 9.90 5.52 -3.03
CA PRO A 149 8.69 5.56 -3.84
C PRO A 149 8.93 6.41 -5.10
N LEU A 150 8.36 5.97 -6.22
CA LEU A 150 8.42 6.70 -7.49
C LEU A 150 7.52 7.94 -7.50
N ALA A 151 6.67 8.09 -6.49
CA ALA A 151 5.68 9.15 -6.38
C ALA A 151 5.73 9.82 -5.01
N THR A 152 5.34 11.09 -5.00
CA THR A 152 5.00 11.86 -3.79
C THR A 152 3.50 11.82 -3.53
N VAL A 153 3.09 12.11 -2.30
CA VAL A 153 1.66 12.15 -1.94
C VAL A 153 0.87 13.15 -2.80
N ASP A 154 1.49 14.27 -3.18
CA ASP A 154 0.84 15.30 -3.98
C ASP A 154 0.66 14.86 -5.43
N GLU A 155 1.62 14.12 -6.00
CA GLU A 155 1.45 13.53 -7.34
C GLU A 155 0.34 12.48 -7.37
N VAL A 156 0.20 11.70 -6.30
CA VAL A 156 -0.90 10.73 -6.14
C VAL A 156 -2.24 11.45 -6.01
N ARG A 157 -2.34 12.49 -5.18
CA ARG A 157 -3.56 13.32 -5.09
C ARG A 157 -3.95 13.91 -6.43
N ASP A 158 -2.97 14.48 -7.12
CA ASP A 158 -3.16 15.09 -8.42
C ASP A 158 -3.66 14.06 -9.46
N SER A 159 -3.12 12.83 -9.46
CA SER A 159 -3.58 11.75 -10.35
C SER A 159 -5.03 11.32 -10.11
N LEU A 160 -5.55 11.52 -8.89
CA LEU A 160 -6.90 11.14 -8.49
C LEU A 160 -7.85 12.35 -8.41
N SER A 161 -7.40 13.55 -8.79
CA SER A 161 -8.15 14.80 -8.62
C SER A 161 -9.46 14.85 -9.40
N SER A 162 -9.57 14.10 -10.51
CA SER A 162 -10.79 13.98 -11.31
C SER A 162 -11.86 13.07 -10.70
N LEU A 163 -11.50 12.31 -9.66
CA LEU A 163 -12.40 11.39 -8.98
C LEU A 163 -12.99 12.06 -7.74
N GLU A 164 -14.30 12.27 -7.74
CA GLU A 164 -14.99 12.82 -6.59
C GLU A 164 -15.00 11.85 -5.41
N GLY A 165 -14.93 12.40 -4.20
CA GLY A 165 -15.02 11.63 -2.98
C GLY A 165 -13.83 10.69 -2.81
N ILE A 166 -12.62 11.17 -3.11
CA ILE A 166 -11.34 10.51 -2.81
C ILE A 166 -10.51 11.35 -1.83
N SER A 167 -9.77 10.68 -0.96
CA SER A 167 -8.74 11.27 -0.10
C SER A 167 -7.51 10.38 -0.09
N VAL A 168 -6.35 11.02 -0.10
CA VAL A 168 -5.05 10.35 -0.14
C VAL A 168 -4.20 10.84 1.02
N LYS A 169 -3.66 9.88 1.76
CA LYS A 169 -2.69 10.10 2.84
C LYS A 169 -1.47 9.22 2.61
N ALA A 170 -0.28 9.77 2.82
CA ALA A 170 0.92 8.96 2.93
C ALA A 170 0.96 8.32 4.32
N THR A 171 1.29 7.03 4.36
CA THR A 171 1.53 6.24 5.56
C THR A 171 2.97 5.73 5.53
N GLY A 172 3.61 5.61 6.70
CA GLY A 172 5.03 5.27 6.78
C GLY A 172 5.96 6.46 6.53
N THR A 173 7.26 6.19 6.44
CA THR A 173 8.31 7.21 6.31
C THR A 173 9.45 6.72 5.41
N GLY A 174 10.11 7.66 4.72
CA GLY A 174 11.27 7.34 3.89
C GLY A 174 10.91 6.38 2.76
N ASN A 175 11.60 5.24 2.69
CA ASN A 175 11.40 4.26 1.64
C ASN A 175 10.28 3.24 1.93
N ASP A 176 9.64 3.34 3.09
CA ASP A 176 8.48 2.51 3.45
C ASP A 176 7.15 3.25 3.29
N ILE A 177 7.17 4.36 2.55
CA ILE A 177 5.95 5.12 2.26
C ILE A 177 5.00 4.26 1.43
N ALA A 178 3.77 4.15 1.93
CA ALA A 178 2.60 3.70 1.19
C ALA A 178 1.59 4.84 1.12
N PHE A 179 0.63 4.72 0.20
CA PHE A 179 -0.45 5.67 0.02
C PHE A 179 -1.77 5.01 0.39
N GLN A 180 -2.36 5.48 1.47
CA GLN A 180 -3.72 5.13 1.83
C GLN A 180 -4.68 6.01 1.03
N ILE A 181 -5.49 5.37 0.19
CA ILE A 181 -6.52 5.96 -0.63
C ILE A 181 -7.86 5.57 -0.03
N ARG A 182 -8.68 6.57 0.30
CA ARG A 182 -10.06 6.39 0.74
C ARG A 182 -10.97 6.85 -0.36
N ALA A 183 -12.00 6.06 -0.68
CA ALA A 183 -13.07 6.44 -1.60
C ALA A 183 -14.42 6.22 -0.92
N GLY A 184 -15.21 7.29 -0.78
CA GLY A 184 -16.51 7.24 -0.13
C GLY A 184 -17.55 6.50 -0.98
N ASP A 185 -18.41 5.73 -0.32
CA ASP A 185 -19.57 5.06 -0.88
C ASP A 185 -20.87 5.75 -0.40
N ASP A 186 -21.74 6.11 -1.35
CA ASP A 186 -23.06 6.70 -1.07
C ASP A 186 -24.19 5.65 -1.01
N GLY A 187 -23.87 4.37 -1.22
CA GLY A 187 -24.77 3.23 -1.12
C GLY A 187 -25.67 3.03 -2.34
N LYS A 188 -25.46 3.77 -3.43
CA LYS A 188 -26.31 3.67 -4.64
C LYS A 188 -25.85 2.58 -5.62
N ASP A 189 -24.54 2.36 -5.72
CA ASP A 189 -23.94 1.37 -6.62
C ASP A 189 -23.59 0.09 -5.86
N LYS A 190 -24.16 -1.04 -6.30
CA LYS A 190 -23.91 -2.37 -5.70
C LYS A 190 -22.51 -2.90 -6.00
N GLU A 191 -21.89 -2.44 -7.09
CA GLU A 191 -20.54 -2.82 -7.51
C GLU A 191 -19.50 -1.73 -7.20
N ILE A 192 -19.85 -0.75 -6.37
CA ILE A 192 -19.02 0.42 -6.06
C ILE A 192 -17.59 0.03 -5.64
N ARG A 193 -17.44 -1.09 -4.92
CA ARG A 193 -16.13 -1.64 -4.55
C ARG A 193 -15.26 -1.87 -5.78
N ASN A 194 -15.78 -2.59 -6.78
CA ASN A 194 -15.04 -2.93 -8.00
C ASN A 194 -14.89 -1.71 -8.91
N THR A 195 -15.96 -0.91 -9.05
CA THR A 195 -15.96 0.33 -9.84
C THR A 195 -14.87 1.30 -9.34
N ARG A 196 -14.82 1.56 -8.03
CA ARG A 196 -13.85 2.49 -7.43
C ARG A 196 -12.42 1.97 -7.50
N LYS A 197 -12.20 0.68 -7.23
CA LYS A 197 -10.87 0.06 -7.38
C LYS A 197 -10.34 0.23 -8.80
N ASN A 198 -11.17 -0.04 -9.80
CA ASN A 198 -10.77 0.09 -11.20
C ASN A 198 -10.51 1.55 -11.60
N GLN A 199 -11.34 2.50 -11.15
CA GLN A 199 -11.12 3.93 -11.39
C GLN A 199 -9.78 4.41 -10.80
N ILE A 200 -9.52 4.06 -9.53
CA ILE A 200 -8.26 4.40 -8.84
C ILE A 200 -7.08 3.77 -9.57
N TYR A 201 -7.13 2.46 -9.84
CA TYR A 201 -6.06 1.75 -10.51
C TYR A 201 -5.76 2.34 -11.90
N ASN A 202 -6.79 2.66 -12.69
CA ASN A 202 -6.62 3.24 -14.01
C ASN A 202 -6.02 4.65 -13.96
N ALA A 203 -6.47 5.49 -13.02
CA ALA A 203 -5.95 6.84 -12.85
C ALA A 203 -4.47 6.83 -12.40
N LEU A 204 -4.12 5.99 -11.42
CA LEU A 204 -2.74 5.80 -11.01
C LEU A 204 -1.89 5.24 -12.16
N SER A 205 -2.40 4.23 -12.87
CA SER A 205 -1.68 3.57 -13.97
C SER A 205 -1.38 4.53 -15.12
N ALA A 206 -2.29 5.47 -15.39
CA ALA A 206 -2.09 6.48 -16.41
C ALA A 206 -0.93 7.43 -16.09
N LYS A 207 -0.65 7.68 -14.80
CA LYS A 207 0.44 8.58 -14.37
C LYS A 207 1.75 7.86 -14.10
N PHE A 208 1.70 6.71 -13.44
CA PHE A 208 2.89 6.03 -12.91
C PHE A 208 3.28 4.75 -13.68
N GLY A 209 2.44 4.29 -14.60
CA GLY A 209 2.61 3.01 -15.29
C GLY A 209 1.99 1.84 -14.52
N LYS A 210 1.38 0.90 -15.26
CA LYS A 210 0.64 -0.23 -14.69
C LYS A 210 1.50 -1.12 -13.79
N ASP A 211 2.73 -1.37 -14.21
CA ASP A 211 3.64 -2.30 -13.53
C ASP A 211 4.25 -1.70 -12.26
N ASN A 212 4.08 -0.39 -12.03
CA ASN A 212 4.64 0.32 -10.89
C ASN A 212 3.65 0.46 -9.73
N ILE A 213 2.50 -0.20 -9.79
CA ILE A 213 1.43 -0.06 -8.79
C ILE A 213 1.20 -1.41 -8.12
N ALA A 214 1.56 -1.47 -6.85
CA ALA A 214 1.32 -2.63 -6.01
C ALA A 214 0.27 -2.28 -4.95
N VAL A 215 -0.87 -2.96 -5.00
CA VAL A 215 -1.87 -2.88 -3.92
C VAL A 215 -1.39 -3.78 -2.80
N VAL A 216 -1.24 -3.21 -1.61
CA VAL A 216 -0.78 -3.93 -0.41
C VAL A 216 -1.98 -4.48 0.36
N LYS A 217 -3.05 -3.69 0.44
CA LYS A 217 -4.24 -4.03 1.21
C LYS A 217 -5.47 -3.32 0.64
N THR A 218 -6.61 -4.00 0.71
CA THR A 218 -7.92 -3.41 0.42
C THR A 218 -8.91 -3.81 1.51
N ASP A 219 -9.53 -2.82 2.13
CA ASP A 219 -10.66 -2.97 3.05
C ASP A 219 -11.90 -2.26 2.46
N PHE A 220 -13.10 -2.76 2.79
CA PHE A 220 -14.36 -2.13 2.39
C PHE A 220 -15.35 -2.13 3.55
N ILE A 221 -15.86 -0.95 3.89
CA ILE A 221 -16.88 -0.75 4.92
C ILE A 221 -18.20 -0.46 4.21
N GLY A 222 -19.14 -1.41 4.27
CA GLY A 222 -20.45 -1.24 3.65
C GLY A 222 -21.28 -0.16 4.33
N SER A 223 -22.03 0.61 3.53
CA SER A 223 -22.89 1.71 4.01
C SER A 223 -23.94 1.30 5.05
N ASN A 224 -24.35 0.02 5.06
CA ASN A 224 -25.28 -0.53 6.05
C ASN A 224 -24.68 -0.70 7.46
N PHE A 225 -23.35 -0.76 7.59
CA PHE A 225 -22.66 -0.93 8.88
C PHE A 225 -22.25 0.41 9.52
N SER A 226 -22.43 1.53 8.81
CA SER A 226 -22.04 2.88 9.28
C SER A 226 -23.17 3.63 10.00
N LYS A 227 -24.37 3.04 10.11
CA LYS A 227 -25.49 3.61 10.88
C LYS A 227 -25.47 3.06 12.31
N GLY A 228 -24.53 3.54 13.12
CA GLY A 228 -24.46 3.31 14.56
C GLY A 228 -24.41 4.63 15.29
#